data_AF-A0A3M2WYF2-F1
#
_entry.id   AF-A0A3M2WYF2-F1
#
_cell.length_a   1.000
_cell.length_b   1.000
_cell.length_c   1.000
_cell.angle_alpha   90.00
_cell.angle_beta   90.00
_cell.angle_gamma   90.00
#
_symmetry.space_group_name_H-M   'P 1'
#
loop_
_entity.id
_entity.type
_entity.pdbx_description
1 polymer ?
#
loop_
_entity_poly.entity_id
_entity_poly.type
_entity_poly.pdbx_seq_one_letter_code
_entity_poly.pdbx_strand_id
1 'polypeptide(L)'
;FSDDDGTPQPINSRFQLHDGYIEATNPNVFRRTPFAMLEIFVLMAQHPEIKGVRADTIRLLREHRHLINDDFRNDIRNTSLFIELFKCEIGIHRNLRRMNRYGIL
;
A
#
# COMPACT_ATOMS: atom_id res chain seq x y z
N PHE A 1 -11.95 -12.49 -25.23
CA PHE A 1 -11.31 -11.92 -24.04
C PHE A 1 -12.43 -11.50 -23.14
N SER A 2 -12.75 -12.34 -22.14
CA SER A 2 -13.82 -12.04 -21.21
C SER A 2 -13.16 -11.34 -20.03
N ASP A 3 -13.41 -10.04 -19.91
CA ASP A 3 -13.10 -9.24 -18.72
C ASP A 3 -14.03 -9.67 -17.58
N ASP A 4 -13.87 -10.91 -17.11
CA ASP A 4 -14.38 -11.33 -15.80
C ASP A 4 -13.37 -10.86 -14.74
N ASP A 5 -13.16 -9.54 -14.72
CA ASP A 5 -12.41 -8.84 -13.68
C ASP A 5 -13.33 -8.89 -12.45
N GLY A 6 -13.16 -9.95 -11.64
CA GLY A 6 -14.03 -10.27 -10.52
C GLY A 6 -14.30 -9.06 -9.63
N THR A 7 -15.55 -8.90 -9.18
CA THR A 7 -16.02 -7.72 -8.46
C THR A 7 -15.03 -7.27 -7.39
N PRO A 8 -14.52 -6.02 -7.45
CA PRO A 8 -13.54 -5.55 -6.50
C PRO A 8 -14.11 -5.58 -5.08
N GLN A 9 -13.34 -6.15 -4.15
CA GLN A 9 -13.72 -6.28 -2.75
C GLN A 9 -13.13 -5.11 -1.95
N PRO A 10 -13.95 -4.20 -1.40
CA PRO A 10 -13.44 -3.05 -0.68
C PRO A 10 -12.73 -3.50 0.61
N ILE A 11 -11.49 -3.03 0.83
CA ILE A 11 -10.80 -3.17 2.12
C ILE A 11 -11.14 -1.95 2.99
N ASN A 12 -11.00 -0.76 2.43
CA ASN A 12 -11.35 0.50 3.06
C ASN A 12 -11.64 1.58 1.99
N SER A 13 -11.78 2.85 2.38
CA SER A 13 -12.07 3.93 1.42
C SER A 13 -10.94 4.23 0.42
N ARG A 14 -9.74 3.71 0.64
CA ARG A 14 -8.53 3.97 -0.16
C ARG A 14 -8.09 2.76 -0.96
N PHE A 15 -8.40 1.55 -0.49
CA PHE A 15 -7.94 0.29 -1.09
C PHE A 15 -9.05 -0.72 -1.30
N GLN A 16 -8.93 -1.47 -2.38
CA GLN A 16 -9.78 -2.61 -2.71
C GLN A 16 -8.93 -3.77 -3.21
N LEU A 17 -9.47 -4.98 -3.16
CA LEU A 17 -8.89 -6.18 -3.74
C LEU A 17 -9.53 -6.46 -5.08
N HIS A 18 -8.66 -6.73 -6.06
CA HIS A 18 -9.03 -7.14 -7.39
C HIS A 18 -8.24 -8.42 -7.73
N ASP A 19 -8.94 -9.56 -7.88
CA ASP A 19 -8.32 -10.89 -8.09
C ASP A 19 -7.21 -11.23 -7.06
N GLY A 20 -7.41 -10.83 -5.80
CA GLY A 20 -6.45 -11.03 -4.72
C GLY A 20 -5.22 -10.10 -4.76
N TYR A 21 -5.21 -9.10 -5.63
CA TYR A 21 -4.23 -8.01 -5.63
C TYR A 21 -4.85 -6.74 -5.05
N ILE A 22 -4.10 -6.05 -4.18
CA ILE A 22 -4.51 -4.76 -3.64
C ILE A 22 -4.27 -3.65 -4.66
N GLU A 23 -5.23 -2.75 -4.77
CA GLU A 23 -5.16 -1.54 -5.59
C GLU A 23 -5.80 -0.33 -4.90
N ALA A 24 -5.36 0.86 -5.28
CA ALA A 24 -5.98 2.10 -4.84
C ALA A 24 -7.35 2.30 -5.51
N THR A 25 -8.34 2.76 -4.74
CA THR A 25 -9.71 3.01 -5.26
C THR A 25 -9.77 4.16 -6.26
N ASN A 26 -8.79 5.07 -6.24
CA ASN A 26 -8.65 6.11 -7.25
C ASN A 26 -7.19 6.61 -7.38
N PRO A 27 -6.83 7.26 -8.50
CA PRO A 27 -5.47 7.77 -8.74
C PRO A 27 -4.98 8.85 -7.77
N ASN A 28 -5.91 9.52 -7.08
CA ASN A 28 -5.58 10.64 -6.19
C ASN A 28 -5.41 10.24 -4.72
N VAL A 29 -5.51 8.95 -4.39
CA VAL A 29 -5.41 8.45 -3.00
C VAL A 29 -4.13 8.93 -2.33
N PHE A 30 -2.96 8.76 -2.96
CA PHE A 30 -1.68 9.14 -2.34
C PHE A 30 -1.46 10.64 -2.28
N ARG A 31 -2.02 11.42 -3.22
CA ARG A 31 -1.94 12.88 -3.19
C ARG A 31 -2.79 13.47 -2.06
N ARG A 32 -4.00 12.95 -1.86
CA ARG A 32 -4.92 13.40 -0.79
C ARG A 32 -4.52 12.85 0.57
N THR A 33 -3.99 11.65 0.57
CA THR A 33 -3.70 10.88 1.77
C THR A 33 -2.31 10.26 1.65
N PRO A 34 -1.23 11.03 1.88
CA PRO A 34 0.14 10.53 1.72
C PRO A 34 0.42 9.29 2.58
N PHE A 35 -0.12 9.22 3.80
CA PHE A 35 0.10 8.07 4.69
C PHE A 35 -0.39 6.74 4.09
N ALA A 36 -1.31 6.79 3.11
CA ALA A 36 -1.78 5.61 2.40
C ALA A 36 -0.63 4.86 1.70
N MET A 37 0.48 5.56 1.38
CA MET A 37 1.70 4.94 0.85
C MET A 37 2.34 3.95 1.83
N LEU A 38 2.23 4.19 3.14
CA LEU A 38 2.65 3.21 4.17
C LEU A 38 1.53 2.23 4.49
N GLU A 39 0.31 2.72 4.59
CA GLU A 39 -0.88 1.93 4.93
C GLU A 39 -1.04 0.70 4.02
N ILE A 40 -0.77 0.83 2.71
CA ILE A 40 -0.87 -0.31 1.79
C ILE A 40 0.02 -1.50 2.23
N PHE A 41 1.20 -1.24 2.78
CA PHE A 41 2.10 -2.29 3.26
C PHE A 41 1.62 -2.88 4.59
N VAL A 42 1.03 -2.06 5.47
CA VAL A 42 0.41 -2.52 6.72
C VAL A 42 -0.77 -3.44 6.41
N LEU A 43 -1.66 -3.04 5.50
CA LEU A 43 -2.78 -3.87 5.05
C LEU A 43 -2.27 -5.20 4.48
N MET A 44 -1.21 -5.17 3.66
CA MET A 44 -0.61 -6.40 3.13
C MET A 44 0.09 -7.28 4.17
N ALA A 45 0.49 -6.72 5.31
CA ALA A 45 1.06 -7.49 6.42
C ALA A 45 -0.05 -8.10 7.29
N GLN A 46 -1.16 -7.39 7.48
CA GLN A 46 -2.34 -7.85 8.23
C GLN A 46 -3.17 -8.88 7.45
N HIS A 47 -3.14 -8.80 6.12
CA HIS A 47 -3.89 -9.67 5.21
C HIS A 47 -2.92 -10.53 4.38
N PRO A 48 -2.39 -11.64 4.93
CA PRO A 48 -1.41 -12.48 4.25
C PRO A 48 -1.95 -13.14 2.96
N GLU A 49 -3.28 -13.24 2.80
CA GLU A 49 -3.98 -13.68 1.60
C GLU A 49 -3.74 -12.78 0.38
N ILE A 50 -3.31 -11.53 0.60
CA ILE A 50 -3.04 -10.59 -0.50
C ILE A 50 -1.81 -11.05 -1.30
N LYS A 51 -2.05 -11.33 -2.59
CA LYS A 51 -1.04 -11.82 -3.54
C LYS A 51 0.01 -10.75 -3.84
N GLY A 52 -0.37 -9.48 -3.87
CA GLY A 52 0.53 -8.35 -4.11
C GLY A 52 -0.21 -7.07 -4.48
N VAL A 53 0.53 -6.08 -4.98
CA VAL A 53 -0.02 -4.80 -5.44
C VAL A 53 -0.21 -4.84 -6.96
N ARG A 54 -1.34 -4.34 -7.46
CA ARG A 54 -1.60 -4.21 -8.90
C ARG A 54 -0.65 -3.20 -9.55
N ALA A 55 -0.29 -3.39 -10.81
CA ALA A 55 0.74 -2.60 -11.50
C ALA A 55 0.45 -1.08 -11.48
N ASP A 56 -0.80 -0.68 -11.67
CA ASP A 56 -1.21 0.72 -11.66
C ASP A 56 -0.98 1.38 -10.31
N THR A 57 -1.25 0.67 -9.22
CA THR A 57 -1.01 1.18 -7.87
C THR A 57 0.49 1.27 -7.57
N ILE A 58 1.32 0.34 -8.08
CA ILE A 58 2.78 0.46 -7.99
C ILE A 58 3.27 1.72 -8.73
N ARG A 59 2.73 1.99 -9.92
CA ARG A 59 3.07 3.19 -10.69
C ARG A 59 2.67 4.46 -9.94
N LEU A 60 1.46 4.50 -9.38
CA LEU A 60 0.99 5.62 -8.55
C LEU A 60 1.88 5.85 -7.31
N LEU A 61 2.29 4.79 -6.63
CA LEU A 61 3.23 4.87 -5.50
C LEU A 61 4.55 5.52 -5.93
N ARG A 62 5.11 5.08 -7.06
CA ARG A 62 6.38 5.61 -7.59
C ARG A 62 6.27 7.09 -7.99
N GLU A 63 5.17 7.48 -8.62
CA GLU A 63 4.90 8.88 -9.00
C GLU A 63 4.83 9.79 -7.77
N HIS A 64 4.24 9.31 -6.68
CA HIS A 64 4.00 10.09 -5.45
C HIS A 64 5.07 9.91 -4.37
N ARG A 65 6.13 9.14 -4.62
CA ARG A 65 7.21 8.89 -3.64
C ARG A 65 7.87 10.16 -3.09
N HIS A 66 7.83 11.25 -3.85
CA HIS A 66 8.35 12.57 -3.45
C HIS A 66 7.58 13.18 -2.26
N LEU A 67 6.38 12.69 -1.96
CA LEU A 67 5.62 13.07 -0.77
C LEU A 67 6.19 12.46 0.53
N ILE A 68 7.11 11.50 0.43
CA ILE A 68 7.84 10.94 1.58
C ILE A 68 9.04 11.86 1.88
N ASN A 69 8.74 13.00 2.49
CA ASN A 69 9.72 14.00 2.94
C ASN A 69 9.89 13.94 4.47
N ASP A 70 10.64 14.89 5.03
CA ASP A 70 10.87 14.91 6.48
C ASP A 70 9.60 15.18 7.28
N ASP A 71 8.68 16.02 6.78
CA ASP A 71 7.37 16.24 7.41
C ASP A 71 6.56 14.94 7.47
N PHE A 72 6.59 14.15 6.39
CA PHE A 72 5.97 12.83 6.35
C PHE A 72 6.58 11.89 7.40
N ARG A 73 7.91 11.86 7.51
CA ARG A 73 8.60 10.99 8.47
C ARG A 73 8.40 11.41 9.93
N ASN A 74 8.21 12.71 10.17
CA ASN A 74 7.97 13.28 11.49
C ASN A 74 6.49 13.22 11.92
N ASP A 75 5.57 12.86 11.02
CA ASP A 75 4.16 12.67 11.36
C ASP A 75 3.97 11.40 12.21
N ILE A 76 3.45 11.57 13.41
CA ILE A 76 3.20 10.49 14.38
C ILE A 76 2.32 9.36 13.80
N ARG A 77 1.43 9.68 12.84
CA ARG A 77 0.59 8.68 12.17
C ARG A 77 1.43 7.76 11.30
N ASN A 78 2.39 8.31 10.57
CA ASN A 78 3.29 7.56 9.71
C ASN A 78 4.29 6.74 10.54
N THR A 79 4.80 7.31 11.61
CA THR A 79 5.64 6.57 12.57
C THR A 79 4.87 5.40 13.18
N SER A 80 3.59 5.61 13.54
CA SER A 80 2.74 4.55 14.10
C SER A 80 2.48 3.43 13.09
N LEU A 81 2.15 3.76 11.84
CA LEU A 81 1.98 2.78 10.76
C LEU A 81 3.27 2.00 10.49
N PHE A 82 4.42 2.67 10.53
CA PHE A 82 5.70 1.99 10.38
C PHE A 82 5.94 1.03 11.54
N ILE A 83 5.73 1.44 12.79
CA ILE A 83 5.84 0.56 13.96
C ILE A 83 4.87 -0.63 13.84
N GLU A 84 3.65 -0.40 13.39
CA GLU A 84 2.65 -1.45 13.19
C GLU A 84 3.09 -2.47 12.14
N LEU A 85 3.66 -2.01 11.01
CA LEU A 85 4.26 -2.88 10.00
C LEU A 85 5.36 -3.77 10.59
N PHE A 86 6.17 -3.23 11.52
CA PHE A 86 7.24 -3.98 12.17
C PHE A 86 6.74 -4.98 13.23
N LYS A 87 5.54 -4.77 13.77
CA LYS A 87 4.91 -5.69 14.73
C LYS A 87 4.25 -6.89 14.05
N CYS A 88 4.02 -6.85 12.73
CA CYS A 88 3.47 -7.98 12.00
C CYS A 88 4.50 -9.12 11.93
N GLU A 89 4.26 -10.17 12.71
CA GLU A 89 5.12 -11.36 12.82
C GLU A 89 5.24 -12.13 11.48
N ILE A 90 4.20 -12.03 10.64
CA ILE A 90 4.11 -12.69 9.34
C ILE A 90 4.12 -11.62 8.24
N GLY A 91 4.93 -11.82 7.20
CA GLY A 91 4.91 -10.98 5.99
C GLY A 91 5.79 -9.72 6.04
N ILE A 92 6.41 -9.39 7.19
CA ILE A 92 7.33 -8.24 7.31
C ILE A 92 8.46 -8.28 6.27
N HIS A 93 9.16 -9.41 6.13
CA HIS A 93 10.26 -9.53 5.15
C HIS A 93 9.79 -9.33 3.70
N ARG A 94 8.59 -9.83 3.36
CA ARG A 94 8.00 -9.69 2.02
C ARG A 94 7.60 -8.25 1.75
N ASN A 95 7.03 -7.57 2.74
CA ASN A 95 6.63 -6.16 2.62
C ASN A 95 7.83 -5.21 2.62
N LEU A 96 8.85 -5.42 3.45
CA LEU A 96 10.10 -4.65 3.40
C LEU A 96 10.82 -4.77 2.04
N ARG A 97 10.89 -5.99 1.49
CA ARG A 97 11.46 -6.19 0.14
C ARG A 97 10.64 -5.47 -0.94
N ARG A 98 9.32 -5.40 -0.79
CA ARG A 98 8.44 -4.64 -1.69
C ARG A 98 8.64 -3.13 -1.54
N MET A 99 8.71 -2.61 -0.32
CA MET A 99 9.00 -1.20 -0.06
C MET A 99 10.33 -0.78 -0.70
N ASN A 100 11.38 -1.59 -0.54
CA ASN A 100 12.67 -1.34 -1.17
C ASN A 100 12.57 -1.39 -2.70
N ARG A 101 11.90 -2.42 -3.27
CA ARG A 101 11.67 -2.56 -4.72
C ARG A 101 10.85 -1.41 -5.33
N TYR A 102 9.98 -0.79 -4.53
CA TYR A 102 9.15 0.32 -4.97
C TYR A 102 9.80 1.69 -4.68
N GLY A 103 10.94 1.73 -3.97
CA GLY A 103 11.66 2.96 -3.65
C GLY A 103 10.96 3.82 -2.60
N ILE A 104 10.24 3.18 -1.67
CA ILE A 104 9.49 3.80 -0.57
C ILE A 104 10.32 3.87 0.73
N LEU A 105 11.35 3.03 0.85
CA LEU A 105 12.35 3.05 1.93
C LEU A 105 13.34 4.21 1.73
#